data_AF-A0A6G9AMX2-F1
#
_entry.id   AF-A0A6G9AMX2-F1
#
_cell.length_a   1.000
_cell.length_b   1.000
_cell.length_c   1.000
_cell.angle_alpha   90.00
_cell.angle_beta   90.00
_cell.angle_gamma   90.00
#
_symmetry.space_group_name_H-M   'P 1'
#
loop_
_entity.id
_entity.type
_entity.pdbx_description
1 polymer ?
#
loop_
_entity_poly.entity_id
_entity_poly.type
_entity_poly.pdbx_seq_one_letter_code
_entity_poly.pdbx_strand_id
1 'polypeptide(L)'
;MEKNSASWVFPVVKGLVSFFYYFLVVALLIFILACLLKVQGTQLKNFTFQTKYVTLGKEPAGYVSVPVAWGSDDTKTVTESGQPPIFLQQKRGQLQVPLLSKPGILVMLLGFVGLITTVWTFGLLRQIFITVQTQSPFQAANARRITTMGFLFLGQTLVEVALKLALVFQTRPFIKQLPSNYQDHISVDMNLDGPWLLGLILLALAQIYRRGIAFQLESELTV
;
A
#
# COMPACT_ATOMS: atom_id res chain seq x y z
N MET A 1 3.28 -22.61 -38.55
CA MET A 1 2.08 -22.26 -37.76
C MET A 1 2.52 -21.45 -36.54
N GLU A 2 2.73 -20.14 -36.66
CA GLU A 2 3.31 -19.36 -35.54
C GLU A 2 2.89 -17.86 -35.53
N LYS A 3 1.82 -17.50 -36.25
CA LYS A 3 1.37 -16.10 -36.37
C LYS A 3 0.14 -15.72 -35.52
N ASN A 4 -0.50 -16.68 -34.84
CA ASN A 4 -1.76 -16.45 -34.12
C ASN A 4 -1.62 -16.34 -32.59
N SER A 5 -0.48 -16.65 -31.98
CA SER A 5 -0.35 -16.61 -30.51
C SER A 5 -0.21 -15.18 -29.97
N ALA A 6 0.43 -14.26 -30.71
CA ALA A 6 0.72 -12.91 -30.23
C ALA A 6 -0.48 -11.94 -30.31
N SER A 7 -1.44 -12.15 -31.22
CA SER A 7 -2.55 -11.21 -31.43
C SER A 7 -3.61 -11.25 -30.32
N TRP A 8 -3.75 -12.38 -29.62
CA TRP A 8 -4.73 -12.56 -28.55
C TRP A 8 -4.23 -12.12 -27.18
N VAL A 9 -2.92 -12.12 -26.95
CA VAL A 9 -2.31 -11.76 -25.66
C VAL A 9 -2.57 -10.29 -25.33
N PHE A 10 -2.44 -9.40 -26.32
CA PHE A 10 -2.58 -7.95 -26.11
C PHE A 10 -4.00 -7.51 -25.63
N PRO A 11 -5.11 -7.94 -26.26
CA PRO A 11 -6.45 -7.61 -25.77
C PRO A 11 -6.77 -8.26 -24.41
N VAL A 12 -6.29 -9.48 -24.15
CA VAL A 12 -6.48 -10.16 -22.86
C VAL A 12 -5.78 -9.40 -21.73
N VAL A 13 -4.51 -9.04 -21.91
CA VAL A 13 -3.75 -8.27 -20.91
C VAL A 13 -4.39 -6.91 -20.66
N LYS A 14 -4.85 -6.22 -21.71
CA LYS A 14 -5.57 -4.94 -21.58
C LYS A 14 -6.87 -5.08 -20.79
N GLY A 15 -7.63 -6.14 -21.04
CA GLY A 15 -8.85 -6.47 -20.29
C GLY A 15 -8.55 -6.74 -18.82
N LEU A 16 -7.52 -7.55 -18.56
CA LEU A 16 -7.08 -7.91 -17.21
C LEU A 16 -6.64 -6.67 -16.41
N VAL A 17 -5.79 -5.82 -16.98
CA VAL A 17 -5.32 -4.58 -16.32
C VAL A 17 -6.50 -3.64 -16.03
N SER A 18 -7.47 -3.55 -16.94
CA SER A 18 -8.67 -2.72 -16.73
C SER A 18 -9.56 -3.28 -15.61
N PHE A 19 -9.75 -4.61 -15.58
CA PHE A 19 -10.48 -5.27 -14.51
C PHE A 19 -9.84 -5.02 -13.14
N PHE A 20 -8.52 -5.23 -13.02
CA PHE A 20 -7.79 -4.97 -11.78
C PHE A 20 -7.86 -3.49 -11.36
N TYR A 21 -7.77 -2.56 -12.31
CA TYR A 21 -7.93 -1.14 -12.01
C TYR A 21 -9.29 -0.83 -11.37
N TYR A 22 -10.40 -1.29 -11.96
CA TYR A 22 -11.73 -1.06 -11.39
C TYR A 22 -11.92 -1.78 -10.05
N PHE A 23 -11.39 -3.00 -9.91
CA PHE A 23 -11.38 -3.71 -8.64
C PHE A 23 -10.68 -2.90 -7.54
N LEU A 24 -9.50 -2.33 -7.83
CA LEU A 24 -8.75 -1.50 -6.89
C LEU A 24 -9.47 -0.19 -6.56
N VAL A 25 -10.14 0.44 -7.53
CA VAL A 25 -10.98 1.63 -7.28
C VAL A 25 -12.13 1.30 -6.34
N VAL A 26 -12.82 0.18 -6.55
CA VAL A 26 -13.89 -0.29 -5.66
C VAL A 26 -13.33 -0.60 -4.27
N ALA A 27 -12.18 -1.27 -4.17
CA ALA A 27 -11.52 -1.54 -2.89
C ALA A 27 -11.17 -0.26 -2.14
N LEU A 28 -10.66 0.77 -2.84
CA LEU A 28 -10.38 2.09 -2.25
C LEU A 28 -11.67 2.75 -1.73
N LEU A 29 -12.77 2.70 -2.48
CA LEU A 29 -14.06 3.25 -2.05
C LEU A 29 -14.61 2.53 -0.82
N ILE A 30 -14.53 1.20 -0.80
CA ILE A 30 -14.92 0.38 0.36
C ILE A 30 -14.04 0.74 1.57
N PHE A 31 -12.74 0.91 1.38
CA PHE A 31 -11.81 1.31 2.44
C PHE A 31 -12.16 2.70 3.00
N ILE A 32 -12.39 3.70 2.14
CA ILE A 32 -12.85 5.04 2.54
C ILE A 32 -14.13 4.95 3.36
N LEU A 33 -15.12 4.19 2.88
CA LEU A 33 -16.40 4.01 3.54
C LEU A 33 -16.22 3.33 4.91
N ALA A 34 -15.39 2.28 4.99
CA ALA A 34 -15.09 1.59 6.24
C ALA A 34 -14.40 2.51 7.25
N CYS A 35 -13.45 3.35 6.81
CA CYS A 35 -12.82 4.35 7.68
C CYS A 35 -13.84 5.39 8.17
N LEU A 36 -14.69 5.92 7.30
CA LEU A 36 -15.74 6.88 7.67
C LEU A 36 -16.71 6.31 8.70
N LEU A 37 -17.18 5.06 8.49
CA LEU A 37 -18.06 4.36 9.43
C LEU A 37 -17.36 4.12 10.78
N LYS A 38 -16.08 3.70 10.76
CA LYS A 38 -15.28 3.54 11.99
C LYS A 38 -15.10 4.86 12.75
N VAL A 39 -14.92 5.99 12.05
CA VAL A 39 -14.79 7.33 12.67
C VAL A 39 -16.11 7.81 13.29
N GLN A 40 -17.24 7.53 12.64
CA GLN A 40 -18.58 7.93 13.14
C GLN A 40 -19.08 7.09 14.33
N GLY A 41 -18.31 6.07 14.76
CA GLY A 41 -18.74 5.15 15.82
C GLY A 41 -19.90 4.23 15.41
N THR A 42 -20.37 4.33 14.16
CA THR A 42 -21.40 3.48 13.57
C THR A 42 -20.77 2.16 13.15
N GLN A 43 -20.81 1.19 14.06
CA GLN A 43 -20.55 -0.20 13.72
C GLN A 43 -21.57 -0.66 12.67
N LEU A 44 -21.11 -1.21 11.54
CA LEU A 44 -21.88 -2.18 10.76
C LEU A 44 -22.11 -3.39 11.67
N LYS A 45 -23.15 -3.32 12.51
CA LYS A 45 -23.42 -4.28 13.60
C LYS A 45 -23.57 -5.73 13.13
N ASN A 46 -23.61 -6.00 11.81
CA ASN A 46 -23.97 -7.29 11.23
C ASN A 46 -23.07 -7.82 10.09
N PHE A 47 -21.90 -7.24 9.78
CA PHE A 47 -20.98 -7.83 8.79
C PHE A 47 -19.73 -8.41 9.44
N THR A 48 -19.93 -9.48 10.23
CA THR A 48 -18.84 -10.39 10.58
C THR A 48 -18.73 -11.42 9.46
N PHE A 49 -17.80 -11.22 8.51
CA PHE A 49 -17.43 -12.26 7.55
C PHE A 49 -16.67 -13.36 8.32
N GLN A 50 -17.40 -14.27 8.96
CA GLN A 50 -16.83 -15.50 9.49
C GLN A 50 -16.77 -16.52 8.37
N THR A 51 -15.75 -16.43 7.53
CA THR A 51 -15.36 -17.60 6.74
C THR A 51 -14.52 -18.48 7.66
N LYS A 52 -14.68 -19.81 7.54
CA LYS A 52 -14.02 -20.83 8.38
C LYS A 52 -12.47 -20.74 8.37
N TYR A 53 -11.89 -19.86 7.55
CA TYR A 53 -10.46 -19.66 7.34
C TYR A 53 -9.99 -18.21 7.53
N VAL A 54 -10.89 -17.23 7.72
CA VAL A 54 -10.55 -15.81 7.94
C VAL A 54 -11.35 -15.24 9.10
N THR A 55 -10.82 -15.40 10.32
CA THR A 55 -11.28 -14.62 11.48
C THR A 55 -10.55 -13.27 11.51
N LEU A 56 -11.16 -12.22 10.93
CA LEU A 56 -10.83 -10.85 11.35
C LEU A 56 -11.08 -10.79 12.87
N GLY A 57 -10.07 -10.36 13.63
CA GLY A 57 -10.10 -10.46 15.10
C GLY A 57 -11.30 -9.74 15.71
N LYS A 58 -11.69 -10.14 16.91
CA LYS A 58 -12.59 -9.34 17.77
C LYS A 58 -11.87 -8.04 18.17
N GLU A 59 -11.74 -7.10 17.24
CA GLU A 59 -11.28 -5.75 17.51
C GLU A 59 -12.38 -5.01 18.27
N PRO A 60 -12.08 -4.37 19.42
CA PRO A 60 -13.01 -3.47 20.08
C PRO A 60 -13.34 -2.29 19.14
N ALA A 61 -14.58 -1.81 19.22
CA ALA A 61 -15.07 -0.74 18.36
C ALA A 61 -14.18 0.51 18.45
N GLY A 62 -13.75 1.05 17.31
CA GLY A 62 -12.94 2.25 17.25
C GLY A 62 -11.44 2.05 17.46
N TYR A 63 -10.93 0.83 17.26
CA TYR A 63 -9.49 0.51 17.34
C TYR A 63 -8.89 0.12 15.98
N VAL A 64 -7.58 0.28 15.85
CA VAL A 64 -6.74 -0.12 14.71
C VAL A 64 -5.56 -0.94 15.22
N SER A 65 -5.30 -2.07 14.57
CA SER A 65 -4.11 -2.87 14.83
C SER A 65 -2.86 -2.24 14.22
N VAL A 66 -1.89 -1.89 15.06
CA VAL A 66 -0.51 -1.56 14.67
C VAL A 66 0.31 -2.85 14.78
N PRO A 67 1.00 -3.30 13.73
CA PRO A 67 1.92 -4.43 13.83
C PRO A 67 3.10 -4.04 14.74
N VAL A 68 3.41 -4.90 15.70
CA VAL A 68 4.56 -4.80 16.60
C VAL A 68 5.29 -6.14 16.58
N ALA A 69 6.61 -6.10 16.53
CA ALA A 69 7.45 -7.26 16.76
C ALA A 69 7.17 -7.80 18.18
N TRP A 70 6.92 -9.11 18.24
CA TRP A 70 6.67 -10.02 19.36
C TRP A 70 6.72 -9.56 20.83
N GLY A 71 5.86 -10.17 21.67
CA GLY A 71 5.99 -10.19 23.13
C GLY A 71 5.08 -11.26 23.77
N SER A 72 5.55 -11.88 24.87
CA SER A 72 5.02 -13.05 25.65
C SER A 72 3.49 -13.27 25.72
N ASP A 73 3.07 -14.50 26.02
CA ASP A 73 1.69 -15.08 25.93
C ASP A 73 0.54 -14.39 26.70
N ASP A 74 0.81 -13.32 27.43
CA ASP A 74 -0.05 -12.82 28.51
C ASP A 74 -0.74 -11.49 28.15
N THR A 75 -2.03 -11.54 27.79
CA THR A 75 -2.80 -10.38 27.26
C THR A 75 -2.95 -9.30 28.34
N LYS A 76 -2.28 -8.16 28.19
CA LYS A 76 -2.36 -7.04 29.17
C LYS A 76 -3.03 -5.80 28.58
N THR A 77 -4.00 -5.27 29.32
CA THR A 77 -4.60 -3.95 29.08
C THR A 77 -3.81 -2.90 29.86
N VAL A 78 -3.25 -1.91 29.17
CA VAL A 78 -2.64 -0.75 29.84
C VAL A 78 -3.68 0.35 29.88
N THR A 79 -4.17 0.65 31.09
CA THR A 79 -5.15 1.71 31.35
C THR A 79 -4.42 2.89 31.97
N GLU A 80 -4.28 3.99 31.23
CA GLU A 80 -3.84 5.27 31.79
C GLU A 80 -5.08 6.05 32.25
N SER A 81 -5.02 6.65 33.44
CA SER A 81 -6.11 7.42 34.02
C SER A 81 -6.46 8.62 33.11
N GLY A 82 -7.58 8.54 32.40
CA GLY A 82 -8.09 9.62 31.54
C GLY A 82 -7.86 9.44 30.03
N GLN A 83 -7.23 8.36 29.58
CA GLN A 83 -7.08 8.03 28.15
C GLN A 83 -7.79 6.70 27.80
N PRO A 84 -8.30 6.54 26.56
CA PRO A 84 -8.90 5.28 26.13
C PRO A 84 -7.88 4.12 26.24
N PRO A 85 -8.28 2.95 26.76
CA PRO A 85 -7.37 1.86 27.05
C PRO A 85 -6.71 1.33 25.78
N ILE A 86 -5.43 0.99 25.84
CA ILE A 86 -4.71 0.36 24.72
C ILE A 86 -4.75 -1.16 24.92
N PHE A 87 -5.19 -1.89 23.90
CA PHE A 87 -5.27 -3.35 23.97
C PHE A 87 -4.06 -3.98 23.26
N LEU A 88 -3.24 -4.73 23.99
CA LEU A 88 -2.19 -5.56 23.40
C LEU A 88 -2.77 -6.94 23.09
N GLN A 89 -2.97 -7.25 21.80
CA GLN A 89 -3.39 -8.59 21.37
C GLN A 89 -2.16 -9.40 20.94
N GLN A 90 -1.41 -9.90 21.93
CA GLN A 90 -0.08 -10.49 21.76
C GLN A 90 -0.03 -11.75 20.89
N LYS A 91 -1.10 -12.56 20.80
CA LYS A 91 -1.15 -13.74 19.90
C LYS A 91 -0.99 -13.43 18.41
N ARG A 92 -1.05 -12.15 17.99
CA ARG A 92 -0.83 -11.72 16.59
C ARG A 92 0.28 -10.70 16.40
N GLY A 93 0.98 -10.30 17.47
CA GLY A 93 1.93 -9.16 17.40
C GLY A 93 1.22 -7.86 17.00
N GLN A 94 0.05 -7.59 17.58
CA GLN A 94 -0.78 -6.44 17.21
C GLN A 94 -1.09 -5.57 18.44
N LEU A 95 -0.66 -4.31 18.38
CA LEU A 95 -1.03 -3.25 19.32
C LEU A 95 -2.30 -2.59 18.81
N GLN A 96 -3.42 -2.76 19.51
CA GLN A 96 -4.65 -2.09 19.14
C GLN A 96 -4.67 -0.70 19.78
N VAL A 97 -4.58 0.32 18.94
CA VAL A 97 -4.67 1.72 19.35
C VAL A 97 -6.03 2.30 18.94
N PRO A 98 -6.57 3.27 19.70
CA PRO A 98 -7.79 3.96 19.29
C PRO A 98 -7.60 4.60 17.90
N LEU A 99 -8.59 4.51 17.03
CA LEU A 99 -8.59 5.04 15.66
C LEU A 99 -8.27 6.54 15.62
N LEU A 100 -8.82 7.29 16.58
CA LEU A 100 -8.65 8.74 16.72
C LEU A 100 -7.39 9.13 17.51
N SER A 101 -6.60 8.16 17.96
CA SER A 101 -5.28 8.45 18.55
C SER A 101 -4.27 8.79 17.46
N LYS A 102 -3.21 9.53 17.81
CA LYS A 102 -2.09 9.84 16.90
C LYS A 102 -1.55 8.60 16.15
N PRO A 103 -1.26 7.46 16.82
CA PRO A 103 -0.81 6.26 16.09
C PRO A 103 -1.90 5.64 15.20
N GLY A 104 -3.18 5.70 15.60
CA GLY A 104 -4.29 5.21 14.78
C GLY A 104 -4.44 5.98 13.46
N ILE A 105 -4.35 7.30 13.52
CA ILE A 105 -4.38 8.19 12.35
C ILE A 105 -3.19 7.88 11.42
N LEU A 106 -1.99 7.69 11.97
CA LEU A 106 -0.80 7.37 11.18
C LEU A 106 -0.92 6.04 10.43
N VAL A 107 -1.47 4.99 11.07
CA VAL A 107 -1.72 3.71 10.38
C VAL A 107 -2.77 3.85 9.29
N MET A 108 -3.83 4.63 9.55
CA MET A 108 -4.86 4.91 8.54
C MET A 108 -4.26 5.64 7.33
N LEU A 109 -3.43 6.65 7.56
CA LEU A 109 -2.71 7.39 6.51
C LEU A 109 -1.81 6.46 5.71
N LEU A 110 -1.08 5.54 6.36
CA LEU A 110 -0.22 4.57 5.69
C LEU A 110 -1.03 3.66 4.74
N GLY A 111 -2.20 3.18 5.18
CA GLY A 111 -3.13 2.43 4.34
C GLY A 111 -3.66 3.24 3.16
N PHE A 112 -4.03 4.51 3.38
CA PHE A 112 -4.49 5.41 2.31
C PHE A 112 -3.42 5.66 1.26
N VAL A 113 -2.20 6.02 1.69
CA VAL A 113 -1.07 6.28 0.78
C VAL A 113 -0.80 5.05 -0.08
N GLY A 114 -0.80 3.84 0.51
CA GLY A 114 -0.60 2.60 -0.24
C GLY A 114 -1.70 2.34 -1.28
N LEU A 115 -2.98 2.45 -0.90
CA LEU A 115 -4.09 2.21 -1.81
C LEU A 115 -4.17 3.25 -2.94
N ILE A 116 -4.05 4.54 -2.61
CA ILE A 116 -4.08 5.62 -3.60
C ILE A 116 -2.94 5.45 -4.61
N THR A 117 -1.73 5.18 -4.13
CA THR A 117 -0.56 4.99 -5.02
C THR A 117 -0.74 3.76 -5.91
N THR A 118 -1.33 2.68 -5.38
CA THR A 118 -1.64 1.47 -6.15
C THR A 118 -2.67 1.76 -7.25
N VAL A 119 -3.77 2.43 -6.92
CA VAL A 119 -4.81 2.81 -7.90
C VAL A 119 -4.21 3.72 -8.99
N TRP A 120 -3.38 4.69 -8.61
CA TRP A 120 -2.73 5.58 -9.58
C TRP A 120 -1.78 4.81 -10.51
N THR A 121 -0.93 3.96 -9.95
CA THR A 121 0.00 3.14 -10.73
C THR A 121 -0.75 2.25 -11.73
N PHE A 122 -1.82 1.57 -11.32
CA PHE A 122 -2.65 0.79 -12.25
C PHE A 122 -3.36 1.65 -13.30
N GLY A 123 -3.75 2.89 -12.94
CA GLY A 123 -4.30 3.85 -13.88
C GLY A 123 -3.29 4.23 -14.99
N LEU A 124 -2.03 4.51 -14.61
CA LEU A 124 -0.96 4.77 -15.57
C LEU A 124 -0.66 3.54 -16.42
N LEU A 125 -0.69 2.34 -15.83
CA LEU A 125 -0.43 1.08 -16.53
C LEU A 125 -1.50 0.82 -17.59
N ARG A 126 -2.77 1.02 -17.22
CA ARG A 126 -3.90 0.94 -18.14
C ARG A 126 -3.73 1.91 -19.30
N GLN A 127 -3.32 3.14 -19.04
CA GLN A 127 -3.09 4.11 -20.09
C GLN A 127 -1.97 3.68 -21.06
N ILE A 128 -0.88 3.11 -20.56
CA ILE A 128 0.21 2.57 -21.40
C ILE A 128 -0.34 1.46 -22.31
N PHE A 129 -1.08 0.48 -21.77
CA PHE A 129 -1.64 -0.61 -22.59
C PHE A 129 -2.72 -0.15 -23.57
N ILE A 130 -3.41 0.95 -23.29
CA ILE A 130 -4.36 1.54 -24.25
C ILE A 130 -3.63 2.18 -25.42
N THR A 131 -2.50 2.85 -25.17
CA THR A 131 -1.81 3.66 -26.18
C THR A 131 -0.75 2.88 -26.96
N VAL A 132 -0.19 1.80 -26.41
CA VAL A 132 0.73 0.93 -27.15
C VAL A 132 -0.01 0.33 -28.36
N GLN A 133 0.48 0.64 -29.55
CA GLN A 133 0.01 0.10 -30.82
C GLN A 133 1.12 -0.76 -31.42
N THR A 134 0.75 -1.81 -32.13
CA THR A 134 1.70 -2.74 -32.79
C THR A 134 2.58 -2.05 -33.83
N GLN A 135 2.14 -0.93 -34.40
CA GLN A 135 2.84 -0.20 -35.46
C GLN A 135 3.82 0.86 -34.92
N SER A 136 3.65 1.33 -33.68
CA SER A 136 4.54 2.30 -33.03
C SER A 136 4.65 1.96 -31.54
N PRO A 137 5.57 1.04 -31.18
CA PRO A 137 5.72 0.59 -29.81
C PRO A 137 6.34 1.66 -28.89
N PHE A 138 7.00 2.66 -29.47
CA PHE A 138 7.73 3.72 -28.76
C PHE A 138 7.01 5.07 -28.84
N GLN A 139 6.20 5.37 -27.82
CA GLN A 139 5.53 6.67 -27.70
C GLN A 139 6.10 7.49 -26.55
N ALA A 140 6.49 8.73 -26.80
CA ALA A 140 7.02 9.64 -25.77
C ALA A 140 6.11 9.78 -24.54
N ALA A 141 4.79 9.71 -24.75
CA ALA A 141 3.80 9.71 -23.66
C ALA A 141 3.98 8.51 -22.70
N ASN A 142 4.30 7.33 -23.21
CA ASN A 142 4.54 6.15 -22.38
C ASN A 142 5.84 6.26 -21.60
N ALA A 143 6.89 6.84 -22.19
CA ALA A 143 8.13 7.15 -21.48
C ALA A 143 7.86 8.02 -20.24
N ARG A 144 7.06 9.09 -20.41
CA ARG A 144 6.67 9.97 -19.30
C ARG A 144 5.87 9.24 -18.23
N ARG A 145 4.94 8.36 -18.62
CA ARG A 145 4.15 7.55 -17.66
C ARG A 145 5.02 6.59 -16.87
N ILE A 146 5.98 5.91 -17.50
CA ILE A 146 6.94 5.03 -16.82
C ILE A 146 7.80 5.85 -15.84
N THR A 147 8.28 7.02 -16.24
CA THR A 147 8.98 7.95 -15.33
C THR A 147 8.12 8.32 -14.13
N THR A 148 6.85 8.67 -14.35
CA THR A 148 5.91 8.99 -13.26
C THR A 148 5.72 7.81 -12.32
N MET A 149 5.56 6.58 -12.82
CA MET A 149 5.48 5.39 -11.97
C MET A 149 6.76 5.20 -11.13
N GLY A 150 7.93 5.37 -11.74
CA GLY A 150 9.21 5.27 -11.04
C GLY A 150 9.29 6.25 -9.86
N PHE A 151 8.93 7.51 -10.09
CA PHE A 151 8.85 8.51 -9.01
C PHE A 151 7.75 8.22 -7.99
N LEU A 152 6.62 7.66 -8.40
CA LEU A 152 5.54 7.29 -7.47
C LEU A 152 6.02 6.22 -6.47
N PHE A 153 6.73 5.19 -6.91
CA PHE A 153 7.24 4.15 -6.02
C PHE A 153 8.33 4.67 -5.06
N LEU A 154 9.21 5.55 -5.54
CA LEU A 154 10.20 6.20 -4.68
C LEU A 154 9.53 7.14 -3.66
N GLY A 155 8.59 7.97 -4.12
CA GLY A 155 7.82 8.88 -3.28
C GLY A 155 7.01 8.14 -2.22
N GLN A 156 6.34 7.04 -2.59
CA GLN A 156 5.64 6.17 -1.65
C GLN A 156 6.59 5.63 -0.59
N THR A 157 7.76 5.12 -0.98
CA THR A 157 8.72 4.58 -0.02
C THR A 157 9.20 5.66 0.95
N LEU A 158 9.47 6.88 0.48
CA LEU A 158 9.86 8.00 1.33
C LEU A 158 8.76 8.36 2.33
N VAL A 159 7.50 8.45 1.86
CA VAL A 159 6.35 8.74 2.72
C VAL A 159 6.13 7.61 3.73
N GLU A 160 6.24 6.36 3.31
CA GLU A 160 6.09 5.19 4.17
C GLU A 160 7.15 5.17 5.27
N VAL A 161 8.42 5.42 4.94
CA VAL A 161 9.51 5.54 5.91
C VAL A 161 9.24 6.68 6.89
N ALA A 162 8.83 7.85 6.41
CA ALA A 162 8.51 8.99 7.27
C ALA A 162 7.34 8.67 8.23
N LEU A 163 6.28 8.01 7.75
CA LEU A 163 5.14 7.60 8.57
C LEU A 163 5.51 6.50 9.57
N LYS A 164 6.31 5.51 9.17
CA LYS A 164 6.82 4.46 10.07
C LYS A 164 7.71 5.05 11.17
N LEU A 165 8.59 6.00 10.83
CA LEU A 165 9.40 6.71 11.82
C LEU A 165 8.51 7.51 12.78
N ALA A 166 7.53 8.25 12.27
CA ALA A 166 6.58 8.98 13.09
C ALA A 166 5.80 8.04 14.03
N LEU A 167 5.37 6.87 13.53
CA LEU A 167 4.73 5.84 14.33
C LEU A 167 5.63 5.39 15.48
N VAL A 168 6.90 5.09 15.21
CA VAL A 168 7.85 4.68 16.25
C VAL A 168 8.04 5.75 17.31
N PHE A 169 8.19 7.02 16.91
CA PHE A 169 8.31 8.12 17.86
C PHE A 169 7.05 8.29 18.73
N GLN A 170 5.86 8.09 18.16
CA GLN A 170 4.60 8.19 18.89
C GLN A 170 4.29 6.96 19.74
N THR A 171 4.78 5.77 19.39
CA THR A 171 4.57 4.53 20.16
C THR A 171 5.60 4.34 21.28
N ARG A 172 6.80 4.91 21.15
CA ARG A 172 7.86 4.91 22.19
C ARG A 172 7.42 5.27 23.62
N PRO A 173 6.63 6.34 23.88
CA PRO A 173 6.19 6.65 25.24
C PRO A 173 5.32 5.55 25.85
N PHE A 174 4.48 4.90 25.03
CA PHE A 174 3.66 3.76 25.48
C PHE A 174 4.52 2.54 25.81
N ILE A 175 5.56 2.27 25.00
CA ILE A 175 6.49 1.15 25.24
C ILE A 175 7.27 1.34 26.55
N LYS A 176 7.71 2.56 26.86
CA LYS A 176 8.42 2.88 28.12
C LYS A 176 7.59 2.66 29.39
N GLN A 177 6.26 2.62 29.27
CA GLN A 177 5.36 2.36 30.40
C GLN A 177 5.18 0.86 30.68
N LEU A 178 5.61 -0.02 29.76
CA LEU A 178 5.61 -1.45 30.01
C LEU A 178 6.77 -1.84 30.96
N PRO A 179 6.60 -2.92 31.74
CA PRO A 179 7.68 -3.47 32.56
C PRO A 179 8.92 -3.74 31.70
N SER A 180 10.11 -3.50 32.24
CA SER A 180 11.42 -3.62 31.56
C SER A 180 11.58 -4.92 30.77
N ASN A 181 11.03 -6.02 31.25
CA ASN A 181 11.04 -7.35 30.62
C ASN A 181 10.41 -7.37 29.21
N TYR A 182 9.55 -6.40 28.88
CA TYR A 182 8.84 -6.29 27.61
C TYR A 182 9.38 -5.16 26.70
N GLN A 183 10.16 -4.23 27.25
CA GLN A 183 10.67 -3.07 26.50
C GLN A 183 11.64 -3.48 25.38
N ASP A 184 12.44 -4.51 25.62
CA ASP A 184 13.42 -5.02 24.63
C ASP A 184 12.78 -5.86 23.51
N HIS A 185 11.53 -6.28 23.68
CA HIS A 185 10.84 -7.18 22.74
C HIS A 185 9.89 -6.42 21.80
N ILE A 186 9.34 -5.28 22.24
CA ILE A 186 8.38 -4.49 21.45
C ILE A 186 9.14 -3.49 20.57
N SER A 187 9.41 -3.88 19.33
CA SER A 187 9.86 -2.97 18.28
C SER A 187 8.77 -2.82 17.22
N VAL A 188 8.51 -1.58 16.77
CA VAL A 188 7.65 -1.38 15.59
C VAL A 188 8.42 -1.90 14.39
N ASP A 189 7.77 -2.73 13.59
CA ASP A 189 8.38 -3.30 12.39
C ASP A 189 8.79 -2.16 11.43
N MET A 190 10.11 -1.96 11.32
CA MET A 190 10.73 -0.98 10.44
C MET A 190 11.26 -1.63 9.16
N ASN A 191 10.80 -2.82 8.78
CA ASN A 191 11.33 -3.43 7.55
C ASN A 191 11.09 -2.50 6.36
N LEU A 192 12.18 -2.15 5.67
CA LEU A 192 12.19 -1.36 4.44
C LEU A 192 11.94 -2.28 3.23
N ASP A 193 10.85 -3.03 3.27
CA ASP A 193 10.40 -3.88 2.15
C ASP A 193 9.66 -3.06 1.07
N GLY A 194 9.89 -1.75 1.03
CA GLY A 194 9.24 -0.85 0.09
C GLY A 194 9.67 -1.10 -1.36
N PRO A 195 8.83 -0.76 -2.35
CA PRO A 195 9.10 -0.99 -3.77
C PRO A 195 10.14 -0.03 -4.39
N TRP A 196 11.09 0.48 -3.61
CA TRP A 196 12.05 1.50 -4.06
C TRP A 196 12.92 1.01 -5.22
N LEU A 197 13.33 -0.25 -5.19
CA LEU A 197 14.12 -0.87 -6.25
C LEU A 197 13.34 -0.90 -7.56
N LEU A 198 12.06 -1.26 -7.50
CA LEU A 198 11.17 -1.23 -8.67
C LEU A 198 11.05 0.20 -9.22
N GLY A 199 10.97 1.20 -8.32
CA GLY A 199 10.99 2.61 -8.70
C GLY A 199 12.25 2.99 -9.51
N LEU A 200 13.44 2.60 -9.04
CA LEU A 200 14.70 2.84 -9.75
C LEU A 200 14.76 2.11 -11.10
N ILE A 201 14.32 0.85 -11.14
CA ILE A 201 14.27 0.07 -12.38
C ILE A 201 13.35 0.75 -13.41
N LEU A 202 12.19 1.25 -13.00
CA LEU A 202 11.28 1.96 -13.89
C LEU A 202 11.88 3.27 -14.40
N LEU A 203 12.59 4.02 -13.56
CA LEU A 203 13.31 5.23 -14.01
C LEU A 203 14.39 4.87 -15.04
N ALA A 204 15.16 3.80 -14.81
CA ALA A 204 16.15 3.33 -15.77
C ALA A 204 15.48 2.91 -17.10
N LEU A 205 14.39 2.14 -17.03
CA LEU A 205 13.59 1.76 -18.19
C LEU A 205 13.06 2.97 -18.95
N ALA A 206 12.59 4.01 -18.25
CA ALA A 206 12.13 5.23 -18.91
C ALA A 206 13.25 5.93 -19.67
N GLN A 207 14.48 5.97 -19.13
CA GLN A 207 15.63 6.54 -19.84
C GLN A 207 16.02 5.70 -21.07
N ILE A 208 16.02 4.37 -20.94
CA ILE A 208 16.26 3.45 -22.07
C ILE A 208 15.19 3.67 -23.16
N TYR A 209 13.93 3.80 -22.76
CA TYR A 209 12.82 4.03 -23.68
C TYR A 209 12.95 5.37 -24.43
N ARG A 210 13.41 6.43 -23.74
CA ARG A 210 13.70 7.73 -24.39
C ARG A 210 14.84 7.63 -25.40
N ARG A 211 15.91 6.88 -25.10
CA ARG A 211 17.00 6.62 -26.05
C ARG A 211 16.52 5.78 -27.24
N GLY A 212 15.65 4.79 -27.01
CA GLY A 212 15.03 4.00 -28.06
C GLY A 212 14.22 4.84 -29.05
N ILE A 213 13.45 5.81 -28.57
CA ILE A 213 12.73 6.77 -29.42
C ILE A 213 13.69 7.57 -30.30
N ALA A 214 14.81 8.04 -29.74
CA ALA A 214 15.79 8.82 -30.49
C ALA A 214 16.41 8.00 -31.65
N PHE A 215 16.79 6.75 -31.38
CA PHE A 215 17.31 5.86 -32.42
C PHE A 215 16.29 5.52 -33.51
N GLN A 216 15.02 5.35 -33.15
CA GLN A 216 13.97 5.12 -34.15
C GLN A 216 13.82 6.33 -35.08
N LEU A 217 13.80 7.55 -34.52
CA LEU A 217 13.70 8.78 -35.30
C LEU A 217 14.91 8.97 -36.23
N GLU A 218 16.13 8.70 -35.76
CA GLU A 218 17.34 8.75 -36.58
C GLU A 218 17.28 7.74 -37.74
N SER A 219 16.81 6.52 -37.48
CA SER A 219 16.65 5.50 -38.51
C SER A 219 15.59 5.86 -39.55
N GLU A 220 14.50 6.53 -39.16
CA GLU A 220 13.44 6.96 -40.09
C GLU A 220 13.87 8.14 -40.98
N LEU A 221 14.85 8.95 -40.53
CA LEU A 221 15.36 10.10 -41.28
C LEU A 221 16.51 9.76 -42.26
N THR A 222 17.04 8.54 -42.19
CA THR A 222 18.20 8.10 -42.99
C THR A 222 17.81 7.22 -44.20
N VAL A 223 16.51 6.97 -44.42
CA VAL A 223 15.98 6.17 -45.55
C VAL A 223 15.46 7.07 -46.66
#